data_AF-A0A7R9YY72-F1
#
_entry.id   AF-A0A7R9YY72-F1
#
_cell.length_a   1.000
_cell.length_b   1.000
_cell.length_c   1.000
_cell.angle_alpha   90.00
_cell.angle_beta   90.00
_cell.angle_gamma   90.00
#
_symmetry.space_group_name_H-M   'P 1'
#
loop_
_entity.id
_entity.type
_entity.pdbx_description
1 polymer ?
#
loop_
_entity_poly.entity_id
_entity_poly.type
_entity_poly.pdbx_seq_one_letter_code
_entity_poly.pdbx_strand_id
1 'polypeptide(L)'
;MASSSPLEAEYAQFRGQVEGELAKVERLIVDLEAQYIAAEHCQNGSVLRGFEGFLSSKETLRKRARSSKAEERLFSLSSKTSPLMRESEQLDLLESLPSGGFGKKGYANKGYANKGKR
;
A
#
# COMPACT_ATOMS: atom_id res chain seq x y z
N MET A 1 26.06 13.09 -37.13
CA MET A 1 24.95 12.30 -36.55
C MET A 1 25.40 10.85 -36.59
N ALA A 2 25.70 10.24 -35.44
CA ALA A 2 26.15 8.86 -35.40
C ALA A 2 24.97 7.94 -35.74
N SER A 3 25.08 7.19 -36.83
CA SER A 3 24.11 6.13 -37.19
C SER A 3 24.23 5.02 -36.15
N SER A 4 23.15 4.76 -35.39
CA SER A 4 23.11 3.62 -34.46
C SER A 4 23.36 2.33 -35.21
N SER A 5 24.21 1.45 -34.65
CA SER A 5 24.48 0.16 -35.28
C SER A 5 23.19 -0.70 -35.35
N PRO A 6 23.03 -1.59 -36.35
CA PRO A 6 21.84 -2.45 -36.45
C PRO A 6 21.60 -3.29 -35.18
N LEU A 7 22.67 -3.68 -34.50
CA LEU A 7 22.66 -4.42 -33.24
C LEU A 7 22.04 -3.57 -32.10
N GLU A 8 22.41 -2.30 -31.99
CA GLU A 8 21.82 -1.38 -31.00
C GLU A 8 20.31 -1.22 -31.20
N ALA A 9 19.86 -1.16 -32.45
CA ALA A 9 18.43 -1.08 -32.76
C ALA A 9 17.68 -2.35 -32.33
N GLU A 10 18.25 -3.53 -32.55
CA GLU A 10 17.69 -4.80 -32.08
C GLU A 10 17.63 -4.88 -30.55
N TYR A 11 18.70 -4.49 -29.86
CA TYR A 11 18.71 -4.42 -28.39
C TYR A 11 17.66 -3.46 -27.84
N ALA A 12 17.50 -2.29 -28.46
CA ALA A 12 16.49 -1.33 -28.05
C ALA A 12 15.06 -1.86 -28.24
N GLN A 13 14.80 -2.58 -29.33
CA GLN A 13 13.50 -3.23 -29.55
C GLN A 13 13.23 -4.32 -28.52
N PHE A 14 14.21 -5.20 -28.27
CA PHE A 14 14.07 -6.27 -27.28
C PHE A 14 13.85 -5.71 -25.87
N ARG A 15 14.61 -4.68 -25.50
CA ARG A 15 14.42 -3.98 -24.22
C ARG A 15 13.00 -3.42 -24.11
N GLY A 16 12.48 -2.77 -25.16
CA GLY A 16 11.12 -2.23 -25.17
C GLY A 16 10.05 -3.32 -25.05
N GLN A 17 10.27 -4.50 -25.66
CA GLN A 17 9.38 -5.65 -25.50
C GLN A 17 9.33 -6.12 -24.04
N VAL A 18 10.50 -6.32 -23.41
CA VAL A 18 10.60 -6.76 -22.02
C VAL A 18 9.98 -5.74 -21.06
N GLU A 19 10.24 -4.45 -21.26
CA GLU A 19 9.62 -3.38 -20.46
C GLU A 19 8.09 -3.36 -20.61
N GLY A 20 7.59 -3.61 -21.83
CA GLY A 20 6.16 -3.75 -22.10
C GLY A 20 5.51 -4.97 -21.45
N GLU A 21 6.20 -6.12 -21.43
CA GLU A 21 5.74 -7.33 -20.75
C GLU A 21 5.74 -7.17 -19.23
N LEU A 22 6.79 -6.55 -18.68
CA LEU A 22 6.86 -6.22 -17.25
C LEU A 22 5.66 -5.37 -16.82
N ALA A 23 5.32 -4.33 -17.59
CA ALA A 23 4.18 -3.47 -17.28
C ALA A 23 2.84 -4.24 -17.30
N LYS A 24 2.68 -5.23 -18.19
CA LYS A 24 1.48 -6.09 -18.23
C LYS A 24 1.39 -6.98 -16.99
N VAL A 25 2.51 -7.58 -16.58
CA VAL A 25 2.57 -8.45 -15.39
C VAL A 25 2.29 -7.64 -14.13
N GLU A 26 2.92 -6.48 -13.96
CA GLU A 26 2.68 -5.61 -12.82
C GLU A 26 1.21 -5.19 -12.74
N ARG A 27 0.60 -4.85 -13.88
CA ARG A 27 -0.83 -4.52 -13.92
C ARG A 27 -1.70 -5.71 -13.49
N LEU A 28 -1.39 -6.91 -13.99
CA LEU A 28 -2.12 -8.12 -13.63
C LEU A 28 -2.02 -8.41 -12.13
N ILE A 29 -0.85 -8.22 -11.53
CA ILE A 29 -0.65 -8.39 -10.09
C ILE A 29 -1.56 -7.44 -9.30
N VAL A 30 -1.59 -6.16 -9.67
CA VAL A 30 -2.47 -5.15 -9.02
C VAL A 30 -3.94 -5.57 -9.06
N ASP A 31 -4.40 -6.06 -10.20
CA ASP A 31 -5.80 -6.46 -10.40
C ASP A 31 -6.12 -7.74 -9.61
N LEU A 32 -5.21 -8.74 -9.61
CA LEU A 32 -5.37 -9.97 -8.84
C LEU A 32 -5.34 -9.74 -7.33
N GLU A 33 -4.47 -8.86 -6.84
CA GLU A 33 -4.47 -8.46 -5.44
C GLU A 33 -5.80 -7.83 -5.03
N ALA A 34 -6.35 -6.95 -5.89
CA ALA A 34 -7.63 -6.30 -5.62
C ALA A 34 -8.75 -7.35 -5.49
N GLN A 35 -8.79 -8.32 -6.41
CA GLN A 35 -9.77 -9.39 -6.41
C GLN A 35 -9.60 -10.31 -5.19
N TYR A 36 -8.37 -10.71 -4.87
CA TYR A 36 -8.08 -11.58 -3.73
C TYR A 36 -8.51 -10.92 -2.42
N ILE A 37 -8.10 -9.66 -2.17
CA ILE A 37 -8.41 -8.97 -0.91
C ILE A 37 -9.92 -8.71 -0.76
N ALA A 38 -10.61 -8.39 -1.86
CA ALA A 38 -12.05 -8.14 -1.87
C ALA A 38 -12.91 -9.41 -1.76
N ALA A 39 -12.32 -10.60 -1.98
CA ALA A 39 -13.08 -11.84 -1.96
C ALA A 39 -13.63 -12.15 -0.56
N GLU A 40 -14.86 -12.65 -0.49
CA GLU A 40 -15.56 -12.90 0.78
C GLU A 40 -14.81 -13.87 1.71
N HIS A 41 -14.11 -14.86 1.14
CA HIS A 41 -13.36 -15.84 1.93
C HIS A 41 -12.13 -15.22 2.65
N CYS A 42 -11.61 -14.08 2.17
CA CYS A 42 -10.53 -13.35 2.86
C CYS A 42 -10.98 -12.70 4.17
N GLN A 43 -12.28 -12.70 4.48
CA GLN A 43 -12.78 -12.35 5.81
C GLN A 43 -12.38 -13.40 6.86
N ASN A 44 -12.10 -14.63 6.45
CA ASN A 44 -11.76 -15.76 7.32
C ASN A 44 -10.24 -16.03 7.37
N GLY A 45 -9.45 -15.01 7.07
CA GLY A 45 -8.00 -15.09 7.01
C GLY A 45 -7.49 -15.00 5.59
N SER A 46 -6.24 -14.59 5.46
CA SER A 46 -5.55 -14.48 4.18
C SER A 46 -4.06 -14.66 4.40
N VAL A 47 -3.30 -14.84 3.33
CA VAL A 47 -1.82 -14.88 3.40
C VAL A 47 -1.26 -13.63 4.08
N LEU A 48 -1.95 -12.50 3.95
CA LEU A 48 -1.53 -11.20 4.48
C LEU A 48 -1.90 -11.01 5.97
N ARG A 49 -2.98 -11.65 6.43
CA ARG A 49 -3.52 -11.46 7.79
C ARG A 49 -3.35 -12.68 8.70
N GLY A 50 -2.96 -13.83 8.13
CA GLY A 50 -2.93 -15.12 8.80
C GLY A 50 -4.32 -15.76 8.92
N PHE A 51 -4.33 -17.09 9.13
CA PHE A 51 -5.55 -17.90 9.27
C PHE A 51 -5.84 -18.35 10.71
N GLU A 52 -4.87 -18.20 11.61
CA GLU A 52 -4.89 -18.76 12.98
C GLU A 52 -6.10 -18.31 13.81
N GLY A 53 -6.51 -17.05 13.62
CA GLY A 53 -7.65 -16.47 14.33
C GLY A 53 -9.00 -17.04 13.94
N PHE A 54 -9.10 -17.82 12.85
CA PHE A 54 -10.37 -18.35 12.32
C PHE A 54 -10.51 -19.86 12.52
N LEU A 55 -9.40 -20.54 12.83
CA LEU A 55 -9.37 -21.99 13.07
C LEU A 55 -9.69 -22.37 14.52
N SER A 56 -9.63 -21.40 15.45
CA SER A 56 -9.68 -21.66 16.91
C SER A 56 -11.05 -21.47 17.58
N SER A 57 -11.97 -20.66 17.03
CA SER A 57 -13.38 -20.62 17.49
C SER A 57 -14.31 -19.91 16.50
N LYS A 58 -15.62 -20.22 16.52
CA LYS A 58 -16.63 -19.54 15.67
C LYS A 58 -16.88 -18.06 16.02
N GLU A 59 -16.44 -17.59 17.18
CA GLU A 59 -16.75 -16.26 17.72
C GLU A 59 -15.85 -15.15 17.13
N THR A 60 -14.67 -15.51 16.62
CA THR A 60 -13.65 -14.56 16.14
C THR A 60 -13.93 -13.97 14.76
N LEU A 61 -14.85 -14.56 13.98
CA LEU A 61 -15.26 -14.07 12.65
C LEU A 61 -16.00 -12.72 12.72
N ARG A 62 -16.74 -12.45 13.80
CA ARG A 62 -17.71 -11.33 13.81
C ARG A 62 -17.14 -9.95 14.10
N LYS A 63 -15.85 -9.83 14.48
CA LYS A 63 -15.29 -8.56 15.03
C LYS A 63 -14.27 -7.83 14.15
N ARG A 64 -13.98 -8.28 12.93
CA ARG A 64 -12.85 -7.72 12.14
C ARG A 64 -13.21 -7.39 10.71
N ALA A 65 -14.23 -6.55 10.51
CA ALA A 65 -14.30 -5.74 9.29
C ALA A 65 -13.25 -4.61 9.42
N ARG A 66 -11.97 -4.92 9.13
CA ARG A 66 -10.94 -3.90 8.96
C ARG A 66 -10.83 -3.59 7.47
N SER A 67 -10.88 -2.31 7.14
CA SER A 67 -10.73 -1.81 5.78
C SER A 67 -9.43 -2.29 5.16
N SER A 68 -9.48 -2.78 3.91
CA SER A 68 -8.29 -3.14 3.14
C SER A 68 -7.37 -1.92 3.02
N LYS A 69 -6.22 -1.95 3.69
CA LYS A 69 -5.23 -0.88 3.60
C LYS A 69 -4.40 -1.05 2.34
N ALA A 70 -3.88 0.05 1.80
CA ALA A 70 -2.89 0.03 0.71
C ALA A 70 -1.66 -0.83 1.08
N GLU A 71 -1.29 -0.85 2.36
CA GLU A 71 -0.25 -1.69 2.97
C GLU A 71 -0.46 -3.20 2.73
N GLU A 72 -1.68 -3.65 2.42
CA GLU A 72 -1.98 -5.07 2.15
C GLU A 72 -1.58 -5.52 0.74
N ARG A 73 -1.11 -4.60 -0.12
CA ARG A 73 -0.70 -4.89 -1.51
C ARG A 73 0.79 -5.20 -1.62
N LEU A 74 1.26 -6.14 -0.80
CA LEU A 74 2.67 -6.47 -0.65
C LEU A 74 3.33 -6.93 -1.95
N PHE A 75 2.60 -7.59 -2.86
CA PHE A 75 3.18 -8.04 -4.13
C PHE A 75 3.44 -6.85 -5.05
N SER A 76 2.50 -5.92 -5.15
CA SER A 76 2.71 -4.68 -5.90
C SER A 76 3.81 -3.81 -5.31
N LEU A 77 3.91 -3.74 -3.97
CA LEU A 77 4.95 -2.99 -3.26
C LEU A 77 6.34 -3.65 -3.34
N SER A 78 6.42 -4.91 -3.79
CA SER A 78 7.71 -5.60 -3.98
C SER A 78 8.47 -5.13 -5.22
N SER A 79 7.80 -4.46 -6.17
CA SER A 79 8.40 -3.92 -7.38
C SER A 79 8.52 -2.40 -7.32
N LYS A 80 9.75 -1.90 -7.48
CA LYS A 80 10.04 -0.45 -7.57
C LYS A 80 9.43 0.21 -8.81
N THR A 81 9.15 -0.58 -9.85
CA THR A 81 8.57 -0.08 -11.09
C THR A 81 7.04 -0.14 -11.11
N SER A 82 6.43 -0.82 -10.14
CA SER A 82 4.98 -0.97 -10.04
C SER A 82 4.29 0.39 -9.90
N PRO A 83 3.12 0.58 -10.56
CA PRO A 83 2.33 1.80 -10.42
C PRO A 83 2.01 2.16 -8.96
N LEU A 84 1.65 1.16 -8.14
CA LEU A 84 1.29 1.39 -6.74
C LEU A 84 2.49 1.82 -5.89
N MET A 85 3.68 1.29 -6.16
CA MET A 85 4.88 1.69 -5.44
C MET A 85 5.21 3.16 -5.74
N ARG A 86 5.14 3.57 -7.01
CA ARG A 86 5.37 4.96 -7.42
C ARG A 86 4.36 5.92 -6.78
N GLU A 87 3.09 5.54 -6.70
CA GLU A 87 2.06 6.32 -6.01
C GLU A 87 2.36 6.45 -4.51
N SER A 88 2.79 5.37 -3.84
CA SER A 88 3.18 5.43 -2.42
C SER A 88 4.40 6.33 -2.20
N GLU A 89 5.44 6.24 -3.02
CA GLU A 89 6.63 7.09 -2.90
C GLU A 89 6.29 8.57 -3.13
N GLN A 90 5.36 8.87 -4.06
CA GLN A 90 4.89 10.23 -4.29
C GLN A 90 4.10 10.78 -3.10
N LEU A 91 3.28 9.95 -2.46
CA LEU A 91 2.56 10.33 -1.24
C LEU A 91 3.52 10.57 -0.07
N ASP A 92 4.50 9.71 0.13
CA ASP A 92 5.52 9.87 1.18
C ASP A 92 6.33 11.15 0.95
N LEU A 93 6.71 11.43 -0.31
CA LEU A 93 7.39 12.67 -0.68
C LEU A 93 6.52 13.90 -0.40
N LEU A 94 5.23 13.84 -0.72
CA LEU A 94 4.27 14.90 -0.46
C LEU A 94 4.10 15.15 1.05
N GLU A 95 4.06 14.09 1.87
CA GLU A 95 3.94 14.18 3.32
C GLU A 95 5.24 14.66 4.00
N SER A 96 6.40 14.41 3.37
CA SER A 96 7.71 14.88 3.85
C SER A 96 7.96 16.38 3.62
N LEU A 97 7.15 17.05 2.79
CA LEU A 97 7.24 18.50 2.62
C LEU A 97 6.89 19.18 3.94
N PRO A 98 7.70 20.15 4.42
CA PRO A 98 7.36 20.89 5.62
C PRO A 98 6.04 21.61 5.38
N SER A 99 5.00 21.14 6.05
CA SER A 99 3.72 21.85 6.17
C SER A 99 4.03 23.23 6.74
N GLY A 100 4.14 24.23 5.87
CA GLY A 100 4.20 25.65 6.23
C GLY A 100 3.10 25.95 7.24
N GLY A 101 3.50 26.45 8.39
CA GLY A 101 2.72 26.38 9.61
C GLY A 101 1.38 27.11 9.58
N PHE A 102 0.41 26.51 10.26
CA PHE A 102 -0.63 27.24 10.99
C PHE A 102 -0.75 26.61 12.38
N GLY A 103 -0.35 27.38 13.39
CA GLY A 103 -0.29 26.95 14.78
C GLY A 103 -1.63 26.42 15.29
N LYS A 104 -1.64 25.16 15.71
CA LYS A 104 -2.68 24.65 16.62
C LYS A 104 -2.39 25.18 18.01
N LYS A 105 -3.15 26.21 18.39
CA LYS A 105 -3.28 26.76 19.74
C LYS A 105 -3.30 25.64 20.77
N GLY A 106 -2.46 25.80 21.80
CA GLY A 106 -2.38 24.91 22.94
C GLY A 106 -3.76 24.67 23.55
N TYR A 107 -4.07 23.39 23.78
CA TYR A 107 -5.18 23.04 24.65
C TYR A 107 -4.85 23.54 26.05
N ALA A 108 -5.60 24.53 26.50
CA ALA A 108 -5.59 25.01 27.87
C ALA A 108 -5.84 23.83 28.81
N ASN A 109 -4.84 23.55 29.66
CA ASN A 109 -4.93 22.64 30.78
C ASN A 109 -5.99 23.19 31.76
N LYS A 110 -7.23 22.72 31.65
CA LYS A 110 -8.27 22.98 32.66
C LYS A 110 -7.96 22.10 33.86
N GLY A 111 -7.30 22.71 34.85
CA GLY A 111 -7.09 22.11 36.16
C GLY A 111 -8.40 21.69 36.80
N TYR A 112 -8.46 20.43 37.24
CA TYR A 112 -9.55 19.97 38.09
C TYR A 112 -9.34 20.51 39.51
N ALA A 113 -10.30 21.30 39.97
CA ALA A 113 -10.35 21.82 41.33
C ALA A 113 -10.49 20.67 42.32
N ASN A 114 -9.48 20.52 43.18
CA ASN A 114 -9.49 19.60 44.31
C ASN A 114 -10.39 20.20 45.40
N LYS A 115 -11.66 19.78 45.47
CA LYS A 115 -12.53 20.08 46.60
C LYS A 115 -12.33 19.01 47.66
N GLY A 116 -11.60 19.39 48.72
CA GLY A 116 -11.40 18.59 49.91
C GLY A 116 -12.73 18.17 50.55
N LYS A 117 -12.75 16.93 51.05
CA LYS A 117 -13.73 16.47 52.02
C LYS A 117 -13.08 16.56 53.40
N ARG A 118 -13.73 17.29 54.29
CA ARG A 118 -13.54 17.20 55.74
C ARG A 118 -14.30 16.00 56.26
#